data_AF-A0A1W2AR60-F1
#
_entry.id   AF-A0A1W2AR60-F1
#
_cell.length_a   1.000
_cell.length_b   1.000
_cell.length_c   1.000
_cell.angle_alpha   90.00
_cell.angle_beta   90.00
_cell.angle_gamma   90.00
#
_symmetry.space_group_name_H-M   'P 1'
#
loop_
_entity.id
_entity.type
_entity.pdbx_description
1 polymer ?
#
loop_
_entity_poly.entity_id
_entity_poly.type
_entity_poly.pdbx_seq_one_letter_code
_entity_poly.pdbx_strand_id
1 'polypeptide(L)'
;MKEKIPFDLFGTPEELCFDIGDTATLEKMLRMPIQQIWATQYAGYDFVFAALPLCLKKLNPHLYRDKVRKYMTEDYGRTIDDIAIPLIHAIGISGALGKEGVDRAMEKYYPELFKPTEDVEVKNE
;
A
#
# COMPACT_ATOMS: atom_id res chain seq x y z
N MET A 1 1.35 -15.61 -3.33
CA MET A 1 0.85 -15.22 -1.99
C MET A 1 0.46 -13.76 -2.05
N LYS A 2 -0.44 -13.26 -1.20
CA LYS A 2 -0.60 -11.81 -1.07
C LYS A 2 0.61 -11.30 -0.29
N GLU A 3 1.47 -10.55 -0.95
CA GLU A 3 2.63 -9.92 -0.30
C GLU A 3 2.13 -8.84 0.67
N LYS A 4 2.78 -8.73 1.83
CA LYS A 4 2.36 -7.84 2.91
C LYS A 4 3.51 -6.93 3.31
N ILE A 5 3.17 -5.69 3.65
CA ILE A 5 4.16 -4.70 4.09
C ILE A 5 4.02 -4.49 5.60
N PRO A 6 5.10 -4.61 6.38
CA PRO A 6 5.07 -4.31 7.81
C PRO A 6 4.76 -2.83 8.03
N PHE A 7 3.89 -2.54 9.00
CA PHE A 7 3.46 -1.18 9.33
C PHE A 7 3.26 -1.02 10.83
N ASP A 8 4.14 -0.26 11.47
CA ASP A 8 4.16 -0.10 12.94
C ASP A 8 4.10 1.38 13.37
N LEU A 9 3.44 2.24 12.58
CA LEU A 9 3.38 3.66 12.88
C LEU A 9 2.39 4.03 13.99
N PHE A 10 1.43 3.15 14.30
CA PHE A 10 0.40 3.39 15.31
C PHE A 10 0.64 2.66 16.64
N GLY A 11 1.89 2.24 16.90
CA GLY A 11 2.28 1.54 18.11
C GLY A 11 1.68 0.13 18.22
N THR A 12 1.26 -0.44 17.10
CA THR A 12 0.82 -1.83 16.98
C THR A 12 1.33 -2.33 15.65
N PRO A 13 2.06 -3.46 15.61
CA PRO A 13 2.52 -4.02 14.35
C PRO A 13 1.29 -4.50 13.56
N GLU A 14 1.04 -3.81 12.45
CA GLU A 14 0.04 -4.16 11.45
C GLU A 14 0.74 -4.53 10.13
N GLU A 15 -0.01 -5.14 9.23
CA GLU A 15 0.47 -5.50 7.91
C GLU A 15 -0.44 -4.86 6.86
N LEU A 16 0.12 -4.09 5.93
CA LEU A 16 -0.61 -3.48 4.83
C LEU A 16 -0.74 -4.50 3.70
N CYS A 17 -1.98 -4.74 3.28
CA CYS A 17 -2.27 -5.60 2.15
C CYS A 17 -3.45 -5.04 1.36
N PHE A 18 -3.26 -4.85 0.06
CA PHE A 18 -4.36 -4.59 -0.87
C PHE A 18 -4.64 -5.86 -1.67
N ASP A 19 -5.91 -6.12 -1.95
CA ASP A 19 -6.31 -6.97 -3.07
C ASP A 19 -6.87 -6.15 -4.23
N ILE A 20 -7.07 -6.81 -5.38
CA ILE A 20 -7.57 -6.18 -6.61
C ILE A 20 -8.93 -5.48 -6.37
N GLY A 21 -9.76 -6.03 -5.47
CA GLY A 21 -11.04 -5.42 -5.10
C GLY A 21 -10.87 -4.14 -4.28
N ASP A 22 -9.92 -4.14 -3.35
CA ASP A 22 -9.56 -2.95 -2.57
C ASP A 22 -9.00 -1.84 -3.46
N THR A 23 -8.11 -2.17 -4.39
CA THR A 23 -7.56 -1.17 -5.33
C THR A 23 -8.65 -0.58 -6.21
N ALA A 24 -9.57 -1.40 -6.73
CA ALA A 24 -10.71 -0.91 -7.50
C ALA A 24 -11.67 -0.05 -6.67
N THR A 25 -11.79 -0.34 -5.37
CA THR A 25 -12.58 0.49 -4.44
C THR A 25 -11.89 1.83 -4.19
N LEU A 26 -10.56 1.81 -4.01
CA LEU A 26 -9.76 3.01 -3.81
C LEU A 26 -9.81 3.95 -5.03
N GLU A 27 -9.73 3.41 -6.24
CA GLU A 27 -9.90 4.18 -7.49
C GLU A 27 -11.25 4.91 -7.53
N LYS A 28 -12.33 4.24 -7.13
CA LYS A 28 -13.67 4.84 -7.08
C LYS A 28 -13.77 5.94 -6.04
N MET A 29 -13.15 5.75 -4.86
CA MET A 29 -13.14 6.76 -3.80
C MET A 29 -12.37 8.02 -4.19
N LEU A 30 -11.23 7.85 -4.85
CA LEU A 30 -10.34 8.95 -5.23
C LEU A 30 -10.61 9.52 -6.62
N ARG A 31 -11.47 8.86 -7.41
CA ARG A 31 -11.73 9.18 -8.83
C ARG A 31 -10.44 9.27 -9.65
N MET A 32 -9.46 8.43 -9.32
CA MET A 32 -8.14 8.42 -9.91
C MET A 32 -7.70 6.97 -10.18
N PRO A 33 -7.15 6.66 -11.37
CA PRO A 33 -6.60 5.33 -11.66
C PRO A 33 -5.45 4.96 -10.72
N ILE A 34 -5.36 3.69 -10.35
CA ILE A 34 -4.35 3.18 -9.41
C ILE A 34 -2.93 3.30 -9.97
N GLN A 35 -2.79 3.16 -11.29
CA GLN A 35 -1.53 3.35 -12.00
C GLN A 35 -1.06 4.80 -11.87
N GLN A 36 -1.97 5.77 -11.90
CA GLN A 36 -1.66 7.17 -11.73
C GLN A 36 -1.26 7.48 -10.29
N ILE A 37 -1.97 6.92 -9.30
CA ILE A 37 -1.62 7.04 -7.87
C ILE A 37 -0.20 6.52 -7.63
N TRP A 38 0.14 5.35 -8.19
CA TRP A 38 1.46 4.75 -8.06
C TRP A 38 2.54 5.52 -8.81
N ALA A 39 2.28 5.97 -10.04
CA ALA A 39 3.26 6.72 -10.83
C ALA A 39 3.57 8.11 -10.25
N THR A 40 2.56 8.79 -9.73
CA THR A 40 2.70 10.13 -9.15
C THR A 40 3.13 10.13 -7.70
N GLN A 41 3.11 8.96 -7.04
CA GLN A 41 3.31 8.83 -5.60
C GLN A 41 2.39 9.79 -4.82
N TYR A 42 1.10 9.81 -5.16
CA TYR A 42 0.14 10.76 -4.60
C TYR A 42 0.00 10.58 -3.07
N ALA A 43 0.70 11.42 -2.30
CA ALA A 43 0.78 11.36 -0.84
C ALA A 43 -0.16 12.38 -0.16
N GLY A 44 -1.43 12.38 -0.56
CA GLY A 44 -2.44 13.26 0.02
C GLY A 44 -3.15 12.67 1.24
N TYR A 45 -3.67 13.54 2.13
CA TYR A 45 -4.55 13.12 3.24
C TYR A 45 -5.77 12.32 2.76
N ASP A 46 -6.37 12.75 1.64
CA ASP A 46 -7.53 12.05 1.06
C ASP A 46 -7.17 10.62 0.66
N PHE A 47 -5.96 10.41 0.13
CA PHE A 47 -5.47 9.08 -0.18
C PHE A 47 -5.28 8.26 1.10
N VAL A 48 -4.59 8.79 2.11
CA VAL A 48 -4.37 8.07 3.37
C VAL A 48 -5.70 7.66 4.03
N PHE A 49 -6.67 8.57 4.11
CA PHE A 49 -7.96 8.26 4.75
C PHE A 49 -8.84 7.30 3.94
N ALA A 50 -8.67 7.24 2.61
CA ALA A 50 -9.34 6.25 1.78
C ALA A 50 -8.64 4.88 1.80
N ALA A 51 -7.31 4.88 1.71
CA ALA A 51 -6.49 3.68 1.54
C ALA A 51 -6.34 2.87 2.83
N LEU A 52 -6.14 3.55 3.97
CA LEU A 52 -5.75 2.91 5.22
C LEU A 52 -6.85 2.00 5.84
N PRO A 53 -8.15 2.37 5.81
CA PRO A 53 -9.22 1.45 6.23
C PRO A 53 -9.36 0.23 5.32
N LEU A 54 -9.12 0.40 4.02
CA LEU A 54 -9.20 -0.68 3.03
C LEU A 54 -8.07 -1.70 3.23
N CYS A 55 -6.82 -1.23 3.33
CA CYS A 55 -5.67 -2.12 3.43
C CYS A 55 -5.58 -2.87 4.76
N LEU A 56 -6.06 -2.26 5.85
CA LEU A 56 -6.08 -2.88 7.17
C LEU A 56 -7.34 -3.72 7.40
N LYS A 57 -8.31 -3.70 6.47
CA LYS A 57 -9.61 -4.41 6.57
C LYS A 57 -10.40 -4.08 7.84
N LYS A 58 -10.16 -2.91 8.45
CA LYS A 58 -10.90 -2.42 9.62
C LYS A 58 -11.77 -1.25 9.18
N LEU A 59 -13.06 -1.53 9.06
CA LEU A 59 -14.12 -0.67 8.50
C LEU A 59 -14.49 0.56 9.34
N ASN A 60 -13.67 1.01 10.30
CA ASN A 60 -13.95 2.23 11.06
C ASN A 60 -12.94 3.35 10.72
N PRO A 61 -13.19 4.14 9.65
CA PRO A 61 -12.35 5.28 9.24
C PRO A 61 -12.12 6.32 10.33
N HIS A 62 -13.08 6.49 11.25
CA HIS A 62 -12.95 7.48 12.33
C HIS A 62 -11.80 7.15 13.28
N LEU A 63 -11.53 5.86 13.54
CA LEU A 63 -10.39 5.45 14.36
C LEU A 63 -9.05 5.84 13.75
N TYR A 64 -8.97 5.90 12.41
CA TYR A 64 -7.73 6.21 11.72
C TYR A 64 -7.47 7.69 11.60
N ARG A 65 -8.51 8.52 11.58
CA ARG A 65 -8.34 9.98 11.63
C ARG A 65 -7.60 10.41 12.89
N ASP A 66 -8.02 9.89 14.05
CA ASP A 66 -7.39 10.25 15.33
C ASP A 66 -5.97 9.68 15.44
N LYS A 67 -5.74 8.46 14.96
CA LYS A 67 -4.40 7.85 14.92
C LYS A 67 -3.42 8.61 14.02
N VAL A 68 -3.83 8.96 12.80
CA VAL A 68 -3.02 9.76 11.86
C VAL A 68 -2.72 11.12 12.46
N ARG A 69 -3.74 11.80 13.01
CA ARG A 69 -3.55 13.10 13.67
C ARG A 69 -2.56 12.99 14.82
N LYS A 70 -2.73 12.00 15.70
CA LYS A 70 -1.85 11.77 16.85
C LYS A 70 -0.42 11.53 16.40
N TYR A 71 -0.21 10.62 15.44
CA TYR A 71 1.11 10.33 14.87
C TYR A 71 1.81 11.60 14.37
N MET A 72 1.10 12.45 13.61
CA MET A 72 1.67 13.69 13.07
C MET A 72 1.92 14.78 14.11
N THR A 73 1.30 14.70 15.30
CA THR A 73 1.46 15.68 16.38
C THR A 73 2.43 15.26 17.48
N GLU A 74 2.75 13.97 17.59
CA GLU A 74 3.55 13.43 18.70
C GLU A 74 5.03 13.79 18.62
N ASP A 75 5.61 13.86 17.41
CA ASP A 75 7.03 14.16 17.21
C ASP A 75 7.21 15.18 16.07
N TYR A 76 8.16 16.11 16.25
CA TYR A 76 8.59 17.01 15.19
C TYR A 76 9.26 16.20 14.07
N GLY A 77 8.79 16.39 12.83
CA GLY A 77 9.37 15.77 11.63
C GLY A 77 8.58 14.59 11.08
N ARG A 78 7.52 14.14 11.76
CA ARG A 78 6.59 13.15 11.18
C ARG A 78 5.71 13.79 10.12
N THR A 79 5.55 13.13 9.00
CA THR A 79 4.82 13.63 7.83
C THR A 79 3.69 12.69 7.42
N ILE A 80 2.77 13.19 6.59
CA ILE A 80 1.75 12.33 5.98
C ILE A 80 2.37 11.31 5.03
N ASP A 81 3.55 11.61 4.47
CA ASP A 81 4.27 10.75 3.53
C ASP A 81 4.77 9.48 4.22
N ASP A 82 5.12 9.56 5.52
CA ASP A 82 5.50 8.39 6.34
C ASP A 82 4.41 7.32 6.29
N ILE A 83 3.14 7.73 6.16
CA ILE A 83 1.98 6.83 6.10
C ILE A 83 1.63 6.52 4.64
N ALA A 84 1.65 7.52 3.77
CA ALA A 84 1.22 7.39 2.38
C ALA A 84 2.16 6.49 1.56
N ILE A 85 3.48 6.61 1.75
CA ILE A 85 4.47 5.85 0.96
C ILE A 85 4.31 4.33 1.18
N PRO A 86 4.25 3.80 2.42
CA PRO A 86 3.97 2.38 2.64
C PRO A 86 2.66 1.88 2.01
N LEU A 87 1.61 2.72 2.00
CA LEU A 87 0.34 2.39 1.34
C LEU A 87 0.48 2.32 -0.19
N ILE A 88 1.24 3.23 -0.79
CA ILE A 88 1.53 3.20 -2.24
C ILE A 88 2.36 1.97 -2.60
N HIS A 89 3.29 1.58 -1.74
CA HIS A 89 4.04 0.34 -1.94
C HIS A 89 3.11 -0.89 -1.84
N ALA A 90 2.16 -0.88 -0.91
CA ALA A 90 1.17 -1.96 -0.75
C ALA A 90 0.29 -2.12 -1.98
N ILE A 91 -0.01 -1.00 -2.67
CA ILE A 91 -0.66 -1.01 -3.98
C ILE A 91 0.24 -1.66 -5.03
N GLY A 92 1.53 -1.31 -5.06
CA GLY A 92 2.50 -1.86 -6.00
C GLY A 92 2.56 -3.38 -5.98
N ILE A 93 2.46 -3.98 -4.79
CA ILE A 93 2.54 -5.43 -4.57
C ILE A 93 1.17 -6.15 -4.56
N SER A 94 0.07 -5.42 -4.77
CA SER A 94 -1.30 -5.95 -4.70
C SER A 94 -1.69 -6.87 -5.86
N GLY A 95 -0.89 -6.89 -6.93
CA GLY A 95 -1.21 -7.54 -8.20
C GLY A 95 -2.07 -6.70 -9.15
N ALA A 96 -2.59 -5.54 -8.72
CA ALA A 96 -3.40 -4.65 -9.57
C ALA A 96 -2.61 -4.04 -10.74
N LEU A 97 -1.28 -3.96 -10.62
CA LEU A 97 -0.38 -3.48 -11.67
C LEU A 97 0.19 -4.59 -12.57
N GLY A 98 -0.25 -5.84 -12.38
CA GLY A 98 0.32 -7.03 -13.03
C GLY A 98 1.62 -7.51 -12.38
N LYS A 99 2.13 -8.67 -12.83
CA LYS A 99 3.33 -9.32 -12.28
C LYS A 99 4.55 -8.39 -12.31
N GLU A 100 4.80 -7.75 -13.45
CA GLU A 100 5.90 -6.80 -13.62
C GLU A 100 5.85 -5.62 -12.64
N GLY A 101 4.64 -5.13 -12.33
CA GLY A 101 4.45 -4.06 -11.36
C GLY A 101 4.78 -4.50 -9.93
N VAL A 102 4.42 -5.73 -9.57
CA VAL A 102 4.75 -6.35 -8.27
C VAL A 102 6.25 -6.55 -8.15
N ASP A 103 6.88 -7.17 -9.15
CA ASP A 103 8.32 -7.45 -9.15
C ASP A 103 9.13 -6.15 -9.02
N ARG A 104 8.76 -5.12 -9.79
CA ARG A 104 9.40 -3.80 -9.73
C ARG A 104 9.21 -3.10 -8.37
N ALA A 105 8.05 -3.23 -7.75
CA ALA A 105 7.79 -2.63 -6.44
C ALA A 105 8.59 -3.35 -5.34
N MET A 106 8.62 -4.69 -5.37
CA MET A 106 9.38 -5.51 -4.42
C MET A 106 10.88 -5.27 -4.57
N GLU A 107 11.43 -5.32 -5.79
CA GLU A 107 12.85 -5.05 -6.06
C GLU A 107 13.27 -3.66 -5.58
N LYS A 108 12.44 -2.64 -5.82
CA LYS A 108 12.79 -1.26 -5.49
C LYS A 108 12.70 -0.93 -4.00
N TYR A 109 11.67 -1.43 -3.32
CA TYR A 109 11.32 -0.97 -1.97
C TYR A 109 11.52 -2.01 -0.88
N TYR A 110 11.52 -3.30 -1.22
CA TYR A 110 11.71 -4.42 -0.29
C TYR A 110 12.59 -5.52 -0.89
N PRO A 111 13.82 -5.19 -1.32
CA PRO A 111 14.71 -6.15 -1.99
C PRO A 111 15.01 -7.38 -1.12
N GLU A 112 14.99 -7.24 0.20
CA GLU A 112 15.17 -8.32 1.17
C GLU A 112 13.99 -9.30 1.23
N LEU A 113 12.79 -8.87 0.85
CA LEU A 113 11.59 -9.71 0.78
C LEU A 113 11.38 -10.29 -0.62
N PHE A 114 12.03 -9.71 -1.64
CA PHE A 114 11.90 -10.16 -3.01
C PHE A 114 12.56 -11.53 -3.22
N LYS A 115 11.73 -12.52 -3.50
CA LYS A 115 12.18 -13.79 -4.07
C LYS A 115 11.82 -13.77 -5.55
N PRO A 116 12.80 -13.65 -6.48
CA PRO A 116 12.49 -13.72 -7.90
C PRO A 116 11.72 -15.02 -8.15
N THR A 117 10.55 -14.91 -8.77
CA THR A 117 9.84 -16.12 -9.20
C THR A 117 10.69 -16.70 -10.31
N GLU A 118 11.36 -17.83 -10.05
CA GLU A 118 11.97 -18.63 -11.11
C GLU A 118 10.91 -18.82 -12.20
N ASP A 119 11.23 -18.38 -13.41
CA ASP A 119 10.38 -18.61 -14.57
C ASP A 119 10.14 -20.11 -14.66
N VAL A 120 8.91 -20.54 -14.35
CA VAL A 120 8.49 -21.90 -14.62
C VAL A 120 8.47 -22.01 -16.13
N GLU A 121 9.55 -22.57 -16.70
CA GLU A 121 9.60 -23.00 -18.10
C GLU A 121 8.31 -23.78 -18.38
N VAL A 122 7.42 -23.18 -19.17
CA VAL A 122 6.27 -23.87 -19.73
C VAL A 122 6.85 -24.89 -20.69
N LYS A 123 7.05 -26.12 -20.20
CA LYS A 123 7.24 -27.29 -21.07
C LYS A 123 5.97 -27.44 -21.88
N ASN A 124 6.00 -26.94 -23.12
CA ASN A 124 5.04 -27.33 -24.13
C ASN A 124 5.34 -28.79 -24.50
N GLU A 125 4.46 -29.71 -24.10
CA GLU A 125 4.30 -31.04 -24.70
C GLU A 125 3.59 -30.95 -26.05
#